data_AF-A0A8J3STN2-F1
#
_entry.id   AF-A0A8J3STN2-F1
#
_cell.length_a   1.000
_cell.length_b   1.000
_cell.length_c   1.000
_cell.angle_alpha   90.00
_cell.angle_beta   90.00
_cell.angle_gamma   90.00
#
_symmetry.space_group_name_H-M   'P 1'
#
loop_
_entity.id
_entity.type
_entity.pdbx_description
1 polymer ?
#
loop_
_entity_poly.entity_id
_entity_poly.type
_entity_poly.pdbx_seq_one_letter_code
_entity_poly.pdbx_strand_id
1 'polypeptide(L)'
;MAGVGWDRMTDADFENIGDPAVQAEILAVGEELRFPPRRNRRRDEGWVRGREGKIAWRRGLSDRAAALADDLPAGPDYADLPDDDDLVGERWWEDRRRAWDYYLIYRDPTPAEYEAALRQGEAISRWVVRILHVSDMVRLL
;
A
#
# COMPACT_ATOMS: atom_id res chain seq x y z
N MET A 1 -18.83 -2.62 4.10
CA MET A 1 -17.38 -2.56 4.40
C MET A 1 -17.03 -1.10 4.64
N ALA A 2 -16.18 -0.80 5.61
CA ALA A 2 -15.70 0.58 5.80
C ALA A 2 -14.52 0.83 4.85
N GLY A 3 -14.62 1.87 4.02
CA GLY A 3 -13.66 2.27 3.02
C GLY A 3 -12.46 3.04 3.58
N VAL A 4 -11.68 3.58 2.64
CA VAL A 4 -10.47 4.37 2.87
C VAL A 4 -10.74 5.80 2.48
N GLY A 5 -10.51 6.73 3.41
CA GLY A 5 -10.43 8.14 3.07
C GLY A 5 -9.03 8.50 2.59
N TRP A 6 -8.95 9.42 1.63
CA TRP A 6 -7.70 9.90 1.04
C TRP A 6 -7.57 11.38 1.31
N ASP A 7 -6.44 11.80 1.89
CA ASP A 7 -6.13 13.22 2.03
C ASP A 7 -5.76 13.83 0.68
N ARG A 8 -5.98 15.14 0.53
CA ARG A 8 -5.71 15.86 -0.72
C ARG A 8 -4.24 15.78 -1.15
N MET A 9 -3.32 15.72 -0.18
CA MET A 9 -1.89 15.52 -0.49
C MET A 9 -1.63 14.12 -1.04
N THR A 10 -2.39 13.12 -0.58
CA THR A 10 -2.29 11.75 -1.04
C THR A 10 -2.72 11.61 -2.50
N ASP A 11 -3.72 12.36 -2.95
CA ASP A 11 -4.12 12.35 -4.37
C ASP A 11 -2.95 12.77 -5.28
N ALA A 12 -2.25 13.84 -4.92
CA ALA A 12 -1.08 14.30 -5.65
C ALA A 12 0.09 13.30 -5.58
N ASP A 13 0.34 12.70 -4.41
CA ASP A 13 1.35 11.64 -4.28
C ASP A 13 1.00 10.44 -5.18
N PHE A 14 -0.27 10.04 -5.23
CA PHE A 14 -0.76 8.93 -6.03
C PHE A 14 -0.62 9.21 -7.54
N GLU A 15 -1.01 10.40 -8.00
CA GLU A 15 -0.82 10.83 -9.39
C GLU A 15 0.65 10.83 -9.80
N ASN A 16 1.56 11.26 -8.91
CA ASN A 16 3.00 11.32 -9.16
C ASN A 16 3.67 9.95 -9.35
N ILE A 17 3.03 8.86 -8.92
CA ILE A 17 3.52 7.49 -9.18
C ILE A 17 3.65 7.24 -10.69
N GLY A 18 2.70 7.75 -11.49
CA GLY A 18 2.70 7.68 -12.95
C GLY A 18 2.53 6.29 -13.57
N ASP A 19 2.79 5.23 -12.82
CA ASP A 19 2.64 3.83 -13.25
C ASP A 19 1.27 3.27 -12.80
N PRO A 20 0.34 2.97 -13.75
CA PRO A 20 -0.99 2.48 -13.43
C PRO A 20 -1.01 1.12 -12.70
N ALA A 21 -0.02 0.26 -12.95
CA ALA A 21 0.04 -1.05 -12.30
C ALA A 21 0.41 -0.91 -10.82
N VAL A 22 1.37 -0.04 -10.52
CA VAL A 22 1.74 0.30 -9.14
C VAL A 22 0.56 0.98 -8.42
N GLN A 23 -0.09 1.93 -9.08
CA GLN A 23 -1.29 2.60 -8.56
C GLN A 23 -2.40 1.60 -8.19
N ALA A 24 -2.67 0.63 -9.05
CA ALA A 24 -3.68 -0.40 -8.78
C ALA A 24 -3.35 -1.24 -7.53
N GLU A 25 -2.08 -1.61 -7.33
CA GLU A 25 -1.65 -2.31 -6.11
C GLU A 25 -1.74 -1.44 -4.86
N ILE A 26 -1.40 -0.15 -4.96
CA ILE A 26 -1.52 0.79 -3.84
C ILE A 26 -2.99 0.93 -3.39
N LEU A 27 -3.94 0.95 -4.33
CA LEU A 27 -5.37 0.94 -3.99
C LEU A 27 -5.77 -0.36 -3.29
N ALA A 28 -5.34 -1.52 -3.80
CA ALA A 28 -5.60 -2.81 -3.17
C ALA A 28 -5.04 -2.88 -1.73
N VAL A 29 -3.84 -2.36 -1.50
CA VAL A 29 -3.23 -2.26 -0.16
C VAL A 29 -4.06 -1.37 0.74
N GLY A 30 -4.53 -0.23 0.21
CA GLY A 30 -5.42 0.70 0.90
C GLY A 30 -6.64 -0.02 1.47
N GLU A 31 -7.27 -0.89 0.70
CA GLU A 31 -8.44 -1.68 1.09
C GLU A 31 -8.17 -2.65 2.26
N GLU A 32 -6.92 -3.06 2.44
CA GLU A 32 -6.51 -3.98 3.49
C GLU A 32 -5.99 -3.30 4.76
N LEU A 33 -5.79 -1.98 4.74
CA LEU A 33 -5.17 -1.25 5.86
C LEU A 33 -5.93 -1.45 7.17
N ARG A 34 -5.20 -1.58 8.28
CA ARG A 34 -5.80 -1.69 9.61
C ARG A 34 -5.07 -0.76 10.56
N PHE A 35 -5.85 -0.08 11.38
CA PHE A 35 -5.36 0.75 12.46
C PHE A 35 -6.00 0.31 13.79
N PRO A 36 -5.22 0.11 14.86
CA PRO A 36 -3.76 0.06 14.86
C PRO A 36 -3.22 -1.08 13.95
N PRO A 37 -1.98 -0.98 13.44
CA PRO A 37 -1.32 -2.07 12.74
C PRO A 37 -1.33 -3.36 13.57
N ARG A 38 -1.29 -4.52 12.92
CA ARG A 38 -1.41 -5.82 13.59
C ARG A 38 -0.23 -6.00 14.54
N ARG A 39 -0.50 -6.53 15.73
CA ARG A 39 0.53 -6.79 16.76
C ARG A 39 1.56 -7.84 16.35
N ASN A 40 1.19 -8.78 15.48
CA ASN A 40 2.11 -9.80 15.00
C ASN A 40 2.97 -9.24 13.88
N ARG A 41 4.30 -9.31 14.07
CA ARG A 41 5.38 -8.73 13.27
C ARG A 41 5.29 -9.05 11.78
N ARG A 42 4.43 -8.38 11.04
CA ARG A 42 4.72 -8.21 9.63
C ARG A 42 5.78 -7.12 9.49
N ARG A 43 6.77 -7.37 8.63
CA ARG A 43 7.90 -6.45 8.40
C ARG A 43 7.50 -5.24 7.54
N ASP A 44 6.28 -5.24 7.02
CA ASP A 44 5.75 -4.30 6.07
C ASP A 44 4.82 -3.26 6.70
N GLU A 45 4.53 -3.30 8.01
CA GLU A 45 3.73 -2.28 8.70
C GLU A 45 4.31 -1.90 10.07
N GLY A 46 4.00 -0.69 10.52
CA GLY A 46 4.48 -0.20 11.81
C GLY A 46 4.00 1.20 12.14
N TRP A 47 4.66 1.82 13.12
CA TRP A 47 4.40 3.17 13.57
C TRP A 47 5.51 4.12 13.10
N VAL A 48 5.13 5.33 12.72
CA VAL A 48 6.07 6.43 12.46
C VAL A 48 5.68 7.64 13.31
N ARG A 49 6.63 8.56 13.53
CA ARG A 49 6.38 9.73 14.38
C ARG A 49 5.55 10.76 13.60
N GLY A 50 4.30 10.96 14.01
CA GLY A 50 3.43 12.00 13.45
C GLY A 50 3.61 13.34 14.14
N ARG A 51 3.41 14.43 13.40
CA ARG A 51 3.35 15.79 13.95
C ARG A 51 2.05 16.05 14.73
N GLU A 52 0.94 15.47 14.28
CA GLU A 52 -0.41 15.79 14.75
C GLU A 52 -1.13 14.60 15.42
N GLY A 53 -0.42 13.49 15.65
CA GLY A 53 -1.03 12.33 16.28
C GLY A 53 -0.34 11.03 15.94
N LYS A 54 -1.04 9.94 16.22
CA LYS A 54 -0.58 8.58 15.95
C LYS A 54 -0.75 8.27 14.47
N ILE A 55 0.35 7.98 13.78
CA ILE A 55 0.36 7.59 12.37
C ILE A 55 1.04 6.24 12.22
N ALA A 56 0.47 5.42 11.36
CA ALA A 56 1.01 4.13 10.96
C ALA A 56 1.58 4.24 9.54
N TRP A 57 2.48 3.33 9.23
CA TRP A 57 2.95 3.11 7.87
C TRP A 57 2.71 1.66 7.48
N ARG A 58 2.49 1.44 6.18
CA ARG A 58 2.50 0.12 5.56
C ARG A 58 3.13 0.20 4.17
N ARG A 59 3.91 -0.79 3.75
CA ARG A 59 4.42 -0.88 2.36
C ARG A 59 3.29 -1.14 1.38
N GLY A 60 3.46 -0.71 0.14
CA GLY A 60 2.53 -0.92 -0.97
C GLY A 60 2.40 -2.36 -1.46
N LEU A 61 2.44 -3.36 -0.58
CA LEU A 61 2.25 -4.77 -0.92
C LEU A 61 0.96 -5.32 -0.31
N SER A 62 0.05 -5.82 -1.16
CA SER A 62 -1.19 -6.46 -0.73
C SER A 62 -0.89 -7.82 -0.05
N ASP A 63 -1.74 -8.22 0.90
CA ASP A 63 -1.66 -9.52 1.59
C ASP A 63 -1.67 -10.66 0.56
N ARG A 64 -2.45 -10.49 -0.51
CA ARG A 64 -2.53 -11.43 -1.62
C ARG A 64 -1.20 -11.56 -2.36
N ALA A 65 -0.55 -10.44 -2.66
CA ALA A 65 0.75 -10.45 -3.33
C ALA A 65 1.86 -11.00 -2.42
N ALA A 66 1.82 -10.71 -1.11
CA ALA A 66 2.74 -11.27 -0.13
C ALA A 66 2.61 -12.80 -0.03
N ALA A 67 1.38 -13.33 0.04
CA ALA A 67 1.14 -14.77 0.11
C ALA A 67 1.64 -15.50 -1.16
N LEU A 68 1.45 -14.90 -2.34
CA LEU A 68 1.96 -15.45 -3.59
C LEU A 68 3.49 -15.43 -3.66
N ALA A 69 4.14 -14.45 -3.01
CA ALA A 69 5.60 -14.38 -2.92
C ALA A 69 6.21 -15.51 -2.07
N ASP A 70 5.54 -15.88 -0.98
CA ASP A 70 6.00 -16.92 -0.05
C ASP A 70 5.76 -18.35 -0.59
N ASP A 71 4.73 -18.54 -1.42
CA ASP A 71 4.38 -19.82 -2.05
C ASP A 71 5.10 -20.08 -3.39
N LEU A 72 5.81 -19.09 -3.93
CA LEU A 72 6.68 -19.31 -5.09
C LEU A 72 7.91 -20.10 -4.63
N PRO A 73 8.28 -21.21 -5.31
CA PRO A 73 9.58 -21.82 -5.06
C PRO A 73 10.65 -20.74 -5.23
N ALA A 74 11.70 -20.77 -4.40
CA ALA A 74 12.94 -20.04 -4.73
C ALA A 74 13.26 -20.43 -6.18
N GLY A 75 13.12 -19.46 -7.10
CA GLY A 75 12.60 -19.69 -8.45
C GLY A 75 13.15 -20.92 -9.19
N PRO A 76 12.37 -21.57 -10.07
CA PRO A 76 12.93 -22.54 -10.99
C PRO A 76 14.14 -21.92 -11.71
N ASP A 77 15.16 -22.74 -12.00
CA ASP A 77 16.24 -22.33 -12.87
C ASP A 77 15.62 -22.04 -14.24
N TYR A 78 15.38 -20.76 -14.54
CA TYR A 78 14.53 -20.29 -15.66
C TYR A 78 15.18 -20.46 -17.04
N ALA A 79 16.16 -21.36 -17.18
CA ALA A 79 16.85 -21.62 -18.44
C ALA A 79 16.02 -22.47 -19.43
N ASP A 80 14.94 -23.13 -18.97
CA ASP A 80 14.25 -24.20 -19.71
C ASP A 80 12.74 -23.97 -19.95
N LEU A 81 12.20 -22.76 -19.78
CA LEU A 81 10.79 -22.51 -20.11
C LEU A 81 10.61 -22.09 -21.60
N PRO A 82 9.53 -22.56 -22.26
CA PRO A 82 9.28 -22.28 -23.67
C PRO A 82 8.85 -20.82 -23.90
N ASP A 83 9.56 -20.14 -24.81
CA ASP A 83 9.55 -18.69 -25.10
C ASP A 83 8.20 -17.97 -25.32
N ASP A 84 7.06 -18.66 -25.42
CA ASP A 84 5.82 -18.06 -25.95
C ASP A 84 4.75 -17.67 -24.90
N ASP A 85 4.90 -17.99 -23.60
CA ASP A 85 3.91 -17.60 -22.55
C ASP A 85 4.52 -16.95 -21.27
N ASP A 86 5.85 -16.78 -21.21
CA ASP A 86 6.57 -16.36 -19.98
C ASP A 86 6.64 -14.83 -19.73
N LEU A 87 6.31 -14.00 -20.73
CA LEU A 87 6.37 -12.53 -20.58
C LEU A 87 5.33 -11.96 -19.60
N VAL A 88 4.25 -12.71 -19.34
CA VAL A 88 3.18 -12.29 -18.43
C VAL A 88 3.62 -12.48 -16.97
N GLY A 89 4.42 -13.50 -16.66
CA GLY A 89 4.89 -13.79 -15.31
C GLY A 89 5.98 -12.82 -14.82
N GLU A 90 6.98 -12.55 -15.65
CA GLU A 90 8.09 -11.65 -15.30
C GLU A 90 7.62 -10.20 -15.11
N ARG A 91 6.83 -9.69 -16.06
CA ARG A 91 6.33 -8.31 -16.01
C ARG A 91 5.33 -8.09 -14.87
N TRP A 92 4.48 -9.08 -14.61
CA TRP A 92 3.53 -9.04 -13.50
C TRP A 92 4.22 -9.07 -12.12
N TRP A 93 5.36 -9.77 -12.00
CA TRP A 93 6.16 -9.78 -10.78
C TRP A 93 6.98 -8.49 -10.61
N GLU A 94 7.53 -7.93 -11.68
CA GLU A 94 8.25 -6.66 -11.65
C GLU A 94 7.35 -5.49 -11.23
N ASP A 95 6.15 -5.37 -11.80
CA ASP A 95 5.23 -4.28 -11.50
C ASP A 95 4.77 -4.32 -10.03
N ARG A 96 4.57 -5.52 -9.46
CA ARG A 96 4.22 -5.70 -8.04
C ARG A 96 5.39 -5.46 -7.09
N ARG A 97 6.62 -5.77 -7.49
CA ARG A 97 7.81 -5.41 -6.72
C ARG A 97 8.04 -3.91 -6.68
N ARG A 98 7.73 -3.17 -7.74
CA ARG A 98 7.85 -1.69 -7.73
C ARG A 98 6.92 -1.03 -6.71
N ALA A 99 5.78 -1.64 -6.40
CA ALA A 99 4.92 -1.17 -5.31
C ALA A 99 5.57 -1.33 -3.91
N TRP A 100 6.60 -2.18 -3.75
CA TRP A 100 7.38 -2.27 -2.50
C TRP A 100 8.18 -1.02 -2.20
N ASP A 101 8.50 -0.25 -3.23
CA ASP A 101 9.24 0.99 -3.08
C ASP A 101 8.35 2.09 -2.52
N TYR A 102 7.03 1.87 -2.36
CA TYR A 102 6.13 2.86 -1.81
C TYR A 102 5.62 2.49 -0.41
N TYR A 103 5.41 3.53 0.39
CA TYR A 103 4.90 3.47 1.75
C TYR A 103 3.61 4.30 1.85
N LEU A 104 2.54 3.67 2.29
CA LEU A 104 1.29 4.33 2.67
C LEU A 104 1.41 4.75 4.13
N ILE A 105 1.26 6.05 4.38
CA ILE A 105 1.16 6.60 5.74
C ILE A 105 -0.31 6.88 6.01
N TYR A 106 -0.82 6.39 7.13
CA TYR A 106 -2.25 6.45 7.43
C TYR A 106 -2.53 6.54 8.93
N ARG A 107 -3.75 6.95 9.28
CA ARG A 107 -4.24 7.08 10.66
C ARG A 107 -5.71 6.74 10.77
N ASP A 108 -6.21 6.69 12.01
CA ASP A 108 -7.65 6.75 12.25
C ASP A 108 -8.22 8.09 11.74
N PRO A 109 -9.44 8.09 11.16
CA PRO A 109 -10.14 9.32 10.86
C PRO A 109 -10.45 10.08 12.17
N THR A 110 -10.40 11.41 12.11
CA THR A 110 -10.91 12.25 13.19
C THR A 110 -12.44 12.11 13.27
N PRO A 111 -13.06 12.44 14.43
CA PRO A 111 -14.51 12.43 14.54
C PRO A 111 -15.20 13.28 13.45
N ALA A 112 -14.65 14.45 13.12
CA ALA A 112 -15.20 15.34 12.12
C ALA A 112 -15.13 14.75 10.70
N GLU A 113 -14.02 14.10 10.33
CA GLU A 113 -13.89 13.40 9.04
C GLU A 113 -14.83 12.20 8.95
N TYR A 114 -14.96 11.44 10.04
CA TYR A 114 -15.89 10.32 10.12
C TYR A 114 -17.34 10.77 9.95
N GLU A 115 -17.76 11.84 10.64
CA GLU A 115 -19.09 12.44 10.48
C GLU A 115 -19.33 13.03 9.09
N ALA A 116 -18.31 13.59 8.45
CA ALA A 116 -18.41 14.10 7.08
C ALA A 116 -18.63 12.95 6.08
N ALA A 117 -17.86 11.87 6.19
CA ALA A 117 -18.01 10.69 5.33
C ALA A 117 -19.38 10.03 5.52
N LEU A 118 -19.85 9.89 6.76
CA LEU A 118 -21.17 9.32 7.03
C LEU A 118 -22.31 10.12 6.38
N ARG A 119 -22.21 11.45 6.35
CA ARG A 119 -23.19 12.31 5.66
C ARG A 119 -23.21 12.10 4.14
N GLN A 120 -22.10 11.63 3.56
CA GLN A 120 -21.99 11.28 2.15
C GLN A 120 -22.39 9.81 1.89
N GLY A 121 -22.80 9.07 2.93
CA GLY A 121 -23.16 7.65 2.83
C GLY A 121 -21.94 6.71 2.86
N GLU A 122 -20.77 7.23 3.22
CA GLU A 122 -19.52 6.47 3.26
C GLU A 122 -19.15 6.14 4.70
N ALA A 123 -18.88 4.86 4.98
CA ALA A 123 -18.24 4.46 6.22
C ALA A 123 -16.73 4.43 5.99
N ILE A 124 -15.94 5.25 6.66
CA ILE A 124 -14.47 5.23 6.56
C ILE A 124 -13.88 4.56 7.81
N SER A 125 -12.83 3.77 7.63
CA SER A 125 -12.11 3.13 8.75
C SER A 125 -10.69 3.60 8.92
N ARG A 126 -10.10 4.19 7.89
CA ARG A 126 -8.74 4.77 7.91
C ARG A 126 -8.63 5.92 6.93
N TRP A 127 -7.65 6.78 7.19
CA TRP A 127 -7.32 7.94 6.36
C TRP A 127 -5.86 7.83 5.90
N VAL A 128 -5.63 7.71 4.59
CA VAL A 128 -4.28 7.73 4.00
C VAL A 128 -3.88 9.18 3.84
N VAL A 129 -2.78 9.56 4.49
CA VAL A 129 -2.30 10.94 4.56
C VAL A 129 -1.16 11.23 3.60
N ARG A 130 -0.38 10.21 3.22
CA ARG A 130 0.73 10.32 2.25
C ARG A 130 1.00 8.98 1.57
N ILE A 131 1.51 9.02 0.35
CA ILE A 131 2.21 7.91 -0.30
C ILE A 131 3.63 8.36 -0.61
N LEU A 132 4.64 7.61 -0.15
CA LEU A 132 6.03 8.00 -0.31
C LEU A 132 6.85 6.88 -0.92
N HIS A 133 7.68 7.22 -1.90
CA HIS A 133 8.71 6.33 -2.39
C HIS A 133 9.80 6.13 -1.31
N VAL A 134 10.52 5.00 -1.34
CA VAL A 134 11.52 4.59 -0.35
C VAL A 134 12.67 5.59 -0.28
N SER A 135 12.98 6.24 -1.39
CA SER A 135 13.96 7.33 -1.47
C SER A 135 13.54 8.57 -0.66
N ASP A 136 12.23 8.82 -0.53
CA ASP A 136 11.67 9.96 0.18
C ASP A 136 11.38 9.66 1.65
N MET A 137 11.26 8.38 2.03
CA MET A 137 11.09 7.97 3.43
C MET A 137 12.20 8.48 4.35
N VAL A 138 13.44 8.61 3.85
CA VAL A 138 14.58 9.11 4.64
C VAL A 138 14.34 10.54 5.12
N ARG A 139 13.46 11.31 4.47
CA ARG A 139 13.13 12.70 4.85
C ARG A 139 12.12 12.81 6.00
N LEU A 140 11.57 11.70 6.48
CA LEU A 140 10.62 11.64 7.60
C LEU A 140 11.24 11.23 8.94
N LEU A 141 12.47 10.71 8.94
CA LEU A 141 13.22 10.29 10.14
C LEU A 141 14.22 11.37 10.57
#